data_AF-A0A7X2SXE0-F1
#
_entry.id   AF-A0A7X2SXE0-F1
#
_cell.length_a   1.000
_cell.length_b   1.000
_cell.length_c   1.000
_cell.angle_alpha   90.00
_cell.angle_beta   90.00
_cell.angle_gamma   90.00
#
_symmetry.space_group_name_H-M   'P 1'
#
loop_
_entity.id
_entity.type
_entity.pdbx_description
1 polymer ?
#
loop_
_entity_poly.entity_id
_entity_poly.type
_entity_poly.pdbx_seq_one_letter_code
_entity_poly.pdbx_strand_id
1 'polypeptide(L)'
;MAEVSQINHAARQPVNWGKWLLISIGALISILLLVVPMASIFWEALNQGLIVALSNLADPDMLHAIWLTVMVALITVPVNLVFGTLLAWLVTRFTFPGRQLLLTLFDIPFAVSPVVAGLMYLLFWGVNGPAGGWLDAHNIQIMFAWPGMVLATVFVTCPFVVRELVPVMLSQGSHEDEAAVLLGASGWQMFRRVTLPNIRWALLYGIVLTNARAIG
;
A
#
# COMPACT_ATOMS: atom_id res chain seq x y z
N MET A 1 -11.75 -31.91 -55.13
CA MET A 1 -12.75 -32.39 -54.16
C MET A 1 -12.11 -33.58 -53.44
N ALA A 2 -11.92 -33.69 -52.15
CA ALA A 2 -12.07 -32.81 -51.00
C ALA A 2 -11.27 -33.48 -49.87
N GLU A 3 -10.35 -32.78 -49.22
CA GLU A 3 -9.89 -33.16 -47.88
C GLU A 3 -9.80 -31.89 -47.05
N VAL A 4 -10.97 -31.50 -46.55
CA VAL A 4 -11.16 -30.46 -45.55
C VAL A 4 -11.24 -31.14 -44.19
N SER A 5 -10.57 -30.55 -43.20
CA SER A 5 -10.92 -30.61 -41.78
C SER A 5 -10.55 -31.88 -41.00
N GLN A 6 -9.29 -31.95 -40.55
CA GLN A 6 -9.02 -32.41 -39.19
C GLN A 6 -8.98 -31.20 -38.25
N ILE A 7 -10.17 -30.72 -37.87
CA ILE A 7 -10.32 -29.80 -36.73
C ILE A 7 -10.12 -30.65 -35.47
N ASN A 8 -8.98 -30.43 -34.83
CA ASN A 8 -8.60 -30.99 -33.55
C ASN A 8 -9.70 -30.66 -32.51
N HIS A 9 -10.53 -31.64 -32.17
CA HIS A 9 -11.54 -31.49 -31.12
C HIS A 9 -10.81 -31.36 -29.78
N ALA A 10 -10.70 -30.13 -29.27
CA ALA A 10 -10.31 -29.86 -27.90
C ALA A 10 -11.30 -30.56 -26.95
N ALA A 11 -10.91 -31.73 -26.45
CA ALA A 11 -11.67 -32.47 -25.44
C ALA A 11 -11.84 -31.58 -24.20
N ARG A 12 -13.07 -31.14 -23.94
CA ARG A 12 -13.43 -30.43 -22.70
C ARG A 12 -13.12 -31.37 -21.54
N GLN A 13 -12.14 -31.00 -20.71
CA GLN A 13 -11.80 -31.77 -19.51
C GLN A 13 -13.05 -31.92 -18.61
N PRO A 14 -13.31 -33.12 -18.06
CA PRO A 14 -14.46 -33.33 -17.19
C PRO A 14 -14.36 -32.44 -15.94
N VAL A 15 -15.49 -31.89 -15.52
CA VAL A 15 -15.57 -31.04 -14.33
C VAL A 15 -15.13 -31.86 -13.11
N ASN A 16 -13.95 -31.56 -12.57
CA ASN A 16 -13.43 -32.20 -11.36
C ASN A 16 -14.24 -31.74 -10.14
N TRP A 17 -15.30 -32.47 -9.81
CA TRP A 17 -16.16 -32.22 -8.63
C TRP A 17 -15.35 -32.13 -7.32
N GLY A 18 -14.30 -32.94 -7.18
CA GLY A 18 -13.40 -32.87 -6.01
C GLY A 18 -12.66 -31.54 -5.89
N LYS A 19 -12.26 -30.93 -7.01
CA LYS A 19 -11.60 -29.61 -7.02
C LYS A 19 -12.59 -28.52 -6.58
N TRP A 20 -13.83 -28.56 -7.07
CA TRP A 20 -14.86 -27.61 -6.68
C TRP A 20 -15.29 -27.76 -5.22
N LEU A 21 -15.34 -28.99 -4.70
CA LEU A 21 -15.65 -29.24 -3.29
C LEU A 21 -14.56 -28.68 -2.37
N LEU A 22 -13.29 -28.92 -2.68
CA LEU A 22 -12.16 -28.37 -1.92
C LEU A 22 -12.12 -26.83 -1.98
N ILE A 23 -12.36 -26.24 -3.15
CA ILE A 23 -12.45 -24.77 -3.30
C ILE A 23 -13.63 -24.23 -2.49
N SER A 24 -14.78 -24.89 -2.52
CA SER A 24 -15.98 -24.45 -1.80
C SER A 24 -15.80 -24.52 -0.29
N ILE A 25 -15.19 -25.59 0.23
CA ILE A 25 -14.86 -25.72 1.66
C ILE A 25 -13.86 -24.63 2.07
N GLY A 26 -12.78 -24.44 1.30
CA GLY A 26 -11.78 -23.41 1.60
C GLY A 26 -12.37 -21.99 1.56
N ALA A 27 -13.20 -21.70 0.57
CA ALA A 27 -13.93 -20.44 0.45
C ALA A 27 -14.91 -20.25 1.62
N LEU A 28 -15.69 -21.27 1.97
CA LEU A 28 -16.62 -21.22 3.09
C LEU A 28 -15.91 -20.91 4.40
N ILE A 29 -14.81 -21.62 4.70
CA ILE A 29 -14.03 -21.40 5.92
C ILE A 29 -13.43 -19.99 5.95
N SER A 30 -12.86 -19.52 4.83
CA SER A 30 -12.27 -18.18 4.73
C SER A 30 -13.32 -17.08 4.91
N ILE A 31 -14.49 -17.24 4.29
CA ILE A 31 -15.63 -16.32 4.44
C ILE A 31 -16.12 -16.34 5.88
N LEU A 32 -16.27 -17.50 6.50
CA LEU A 32 -16.78 -17.61 7.86
C LEU A 32 -15.83 -16.96 8.87
N LEU A 33 -14.52 -17.19 8.74
CA LEU A 33 -13.52 -16.56 9.60
C LEU A 33 -13.46 -15.03 9.45
N LEU A 34 -13.75 -14.48 8.27
CA LEU A 34 -13.72 -13.03 8.05
C LEU A 34 -15.05 -12.36 8.40
N VAL A 35 -16.16 -12.95 7.97
CA VAL A 35 -17.49 -12.34 8.08
C VAL A 35 -18.04 -12.45 9.50
N VAL A 36 -17.79 -13.54 10.22
CA VAL A 36 -18.30 -13.71 11.61
C VAL A 36 -17.80 -12.62 12.56
N PRO A 37 -16.48 -12.35 12.71
CA PRO A 37 -16.01 -11.29 13.61
C PRO A 37 -16.42 -9.90 13.10
N MET A 38 -16.50 -9.70 11.79
CA MET A 38 -16.96 -8.43 11.24
C MET A 38 -18.43 -8.19 11.60
N ALA A 39 -19.29 -9.20 11.45
CA ALA A 39 -20.70 -9.14 11.83
C ALA A 39 -20.87 -8.98 13.34
N SER A 40 -20.03 -9.61 14.17
CA SER A 40 -20.10 -9.44 15.63
C SER A 40 -19.76 -8.02 16.05
N ILE A 41 -18.76 -7.37 15.42
CA ILE A 41 -18.43 -5.96 15.70
C ILE A 41 -19.64 -5.06 15.40
N PHE A 42 -20.30 -5.25 14.25
CA PHE A 42 -21.50 -4.49 13.91
C PHE A 42 -22.66 -4.78 14.88
N TRP A 43 -22.85 -6.05 15.26
CA TRP A 43 -23.88 -6.43 16.22
C TRP A 43 -23.65 -5.76 17.58
N GLU A 44 -22.43 -5.83 18.12
CA GLU A 44 -22.05 -5.20 19.39
C GLU A 44 -22.23 -3.67 19.34
N ALA A 45 -21.83 -3.05 18.24
CA ALA A 45 -21.93 -1.59 18.04
C ALA A 45 -23.38 -1.10 17.96
N LEU A 46 -24.29 -1.91 17.42
CA LEU A 46 -25.73 -1.59 17.28
C LEU A 46 -26.58 -2.06 18.46
N ASN A 47 -26.06 -2.95 19.31
CA ASN A 47 -26.83 -3.58 20.39
C ASN A 47 -27.31 -2.59 21.45
N GLN A 48 -26.57 -1.48 21.64
CA GLN A 48 -26.93 -0.41 22.58
C GLN A 48 -27.95 0.59 22.00
N GLY A 49 -28.38 0.38 20.75
CA GLY A 49 -29.33 1.21 20.02
C GLY A 49 -28.66 2.23 19.10
N LEU A 50 -29.29 2.49 17.94
CA LEU A 50 -28.81 3.44 16.92
C LEU A 50 -28.58 4.85 17.49
N ILE A 51 -29.37 5.27 18.47
CA ILE A 51 -29.25 6.60 19.10
C ILE A 51 -27.95 6.72 19.90
N VAL A 52 -27.56 5.66 20.62
CA VAL A 52 -26.30 5.62 21.40
C VAL A 52 -25.09 5.58 20.45
N ALA A 53 -25.20 4.84 19.35
CA ALA A 53 -24.18 4.85 18.32
C ALA A 53 -23.99 6.26 17.71
N LEU A 54 -25.07 6.95 17.35
CA LEU A 54 -24.98 8.33 16.85
C LEU A 54 -24.46 9.32 17.90
N SER A 55 -24.80 9.16 19.18
CA SER A 55 -24.28 10.03 20.24
C SER A 55 -22.77 9.84 20.45
N ASN A 56 -22.28 8.60 20.37
CA ASN A 56 -20.84 8.31 20.44
C ASN A 56 -20.09 8.89 19.24
N LEU A 57 -20.71 8.92 18.05
CA LEU A 57 -20.14 9.58 16.87
C LEU A 57 -20.09 11.11 17.02
N ALA A 58 -21.01 11.69 17.78
CA ALA A 58 -21.06 13.12 18.06
C ALA A 58 -20.16 13.54 19.25
N ASP A 59 -19.50 12.59 19.90
CA ASP A 59 -18.57 12.86 20.99
C ASP A 59 -17.36 13.67 20.44
N PRO A 60 -17.02 14.82 21.07
CA PRO A 60 -15.86 15.61 20.69
C PRO A 60 -14.56 14.81 20.58
N ASP A 61 -14.33 13.84 21.46
CA ASP A 61 -13.10 13.05 21.47
C ASP A 61 -13.02 12.12 20.25
N MET A 62 -14.15 11.52 19.87
CA MET A 62 -14.26 10.67 18.69
C MET A 62 -14.06 11.48 17.40
N LEU A 63 -14.67 12.66 17.31
CA LEU A 63 -14.51 13.57 16.17
C LEU A 63 -13.06 14.07 16.04
N HIS A 64 -12.41 14.40 17.16
CA HIS A 64 -11.01 14.80 17.17
C HIS A 64 -10.09 13.67 16.69
N ALA A 65 -10.32 12.44 17.15
CA ALA A 65 -9.56 11.27 16.69
C ALA A 65 -9.73 11.04 15.18
N ILE A 66 -10.97 11.09 14.67
CA ILE A 66 -11.24 10.95 13.23
C ILE A 66 -10.55 12.05 12.43
N TRP A 67 -10.64 13.31 12.87
CA TRP A 67 -10.01 14.44 12.18
C TRP A 67 -8.49 14.31 12.14
N LEU A 68 -7.88 13.88 13.25
CA LEU A 68 -6.44 13.62 13.33
C LEU A 68 -6.01 12.54 12.34
N THR A 69 -6.73 11.42 12.28
CA THR A 69 -6.44 10.33 11.33
C THR A 69 -6.58 10.79 9.88
N VAL A 70 -7.64 11.53 9.56
CA VAL A 70 -7.83 12.10 8.21
C VAL A 70 -6.71 13.08 7.86
N MET A 71 -6.33 13.96 8.78
CA MET A 71 -5.22 14.91 8.58
C MET A 71 -3.90 14.17 8.33
N VAL A 72 -3.60 13.14 9.12
CA VAL A 72 -2.40 12.32 8.94
C VAL A 72 -2.42 11.62 7.58
N ALA A 73 -3.51 10.96 7.22
CA ALA A 73 -3.66 10.28 5.93
C ALA A 73 -3.52 11.25 4.75
N LEU A 74 -4.11 12.44 4.85
CA LEU A 74 -4.06 13.47 3.81
C LEU A 74 -2.63 13.97 3.54
N ILE A 75 -1.75 13.95 4.54
CA ILE A 75 -0.34 14.32 4.41
C ILE A 75 0.50 13.11 3.95
N THR A 76 0.30 11.95 4.57
CA THR A 76 1.09 10.75 4.32
C THR A 76 0.88 10.18 2.92
N VAL A 77 -0.36 10.17 2.41
CA VAL A 77 -0.68 9.58 1.10
C VAL A 77 0.04 10.31 -0.05
N PRO A 78 -0.03 11.65 -0.19
CA PRO A 78 0.70 12.36 -1.24
C PRO A 78 2.22 12.23 -1.13
N VAL A 79 2.76 12.26 0.09
CA VAL A 79 4.19 12.09 0.34
C VAL A 79 4.63 10.72 -0.17
N ASN A 80 3.96 9.65 0.26
CA ASN A 80 4.26 8.30 -0.20
C ASN A 80 4.06 8.12 -1.71
N LEU A 81 3.06 8.78 -2.29
CA LEU A 81 2.85 8.72 -3.73
C LEU A 81 4.03 9.33 -4.47
N VAL A 82 4.48 10.54 -4.11
CA VAL A 82 5.61 11.18 -4.78
C VAL A 82 6.88 10.36 -4.59
N PHE A 83 7.23 10.01 -3.35
CA PHE A 83 8.44 9.24 -3.06
C PHE A 83 8.39 7.84 -3.65
N GLY A 84 7.29 7.12 -3.48
CA GLY A 84 7.10 5.76 -3.98
C GLY A 84 7.11 5.69 -5.50
N THR A 85 6.52 6.67 -6.19
CA THR A 85 6.53 6.72 -7.67
C THR A 85 7.94 7.01 -8.20
N LEU A 86 8.64 7.98 -7.61
CA LEU A 86 10.01 8.30 -8.01
C LEU A 86 10.96 7.11 -7.77
N LEU A 87 10.79 6.42 -6.65
CA LEU A 87 11.57 5.22 -6.31
C LEU A 87 11.25 4.04 -7.23
N ALA A 88 9.97 3.77 -7.50
CA ALA A 88 9.56 2.73 -8.43
C ALA A 88 10.12 3.01 -9.84
N TRP A 89 10.09 4.27 -10.29
CA TRP A 89 10.71 4.69 -11.55
C TRP A 89 12.23 4.49 -11.54
N LEU A 90 12.91 4.87 -10.46
CA LEU A 90 14.35 4.68 -10.31
C LEU A 90 14.74 3.20 -10.42
N VAL A 91 14.03 2.33 -9.69
CA VAL A 91 14.34 0.90 -9.60
C VAL A 91 13.94 0.13 -10.86
N THR A 92 12.93 0.59 -11.61
CA THR A 92 12.46 -0.10 -12.82
C THR A 92 13.23 0.33 -14.05
N ARG A 93 13.68 1.59 -14.14
CA ARG A 93 14.32 2.14 -15.34
C ARG A 93 15.84 2.23 -15.27
N PHE A 94 16.44 2.28 -14.09
CA PHE A 94 17.90 2.35 -13.94
C PHE A 94 18.49 1.05 -13.42
N THR A 95 19.51 0.54 -14.11
CA THR A 95 20.31 -0.61 -13.67
C THR A 95 21.60 -0.11 -13.00
N PHE A 96 21.66 -0.16 -11.67
CA PHE A 96 22.84 0.20 -10.88
C PHE A 96 23.17 -0.90 -9.86
N PRO A 97 24.45 -1.04 -9.45
CA PRO A 97 24.88 -2.16 -8.58
C PRO A 97 24.20 -2.18 -7.20
N GLY A 98 23.68 -1.05 -6.72
CA GLY A 98 22.94 -0.93 -5.44
C GLY A 98 21.43 -1.20 -5.53
N ARG A 99 20.89 -1.57 -6.70
CA ARG A 99 19.44 -1.73 -6.91
C ARG A 99 18.83 -2.78 -5.99
N GLN A 100 19.52 -3.90 -5.81
CA GLN A 100 19.06 -4.98 -4.94
C GLN A 100 19.02 -4.55 -3.48
N LEU A 101 20.01 -3.74 -3.04
CA LEU A 101 20.05 -3.21 -1.68
C LEU A 101 18.83 -2.31 -1.40
N LEU A 102 18.48 -1.44 -2.34
CA LEU A 102 17.30 -0.58 -2.20
C LEU A 102 16.01 -1.41 -2.12
N LEU A 103 15.85 -2.41 -3.00
CA LEU A 103 14.70 -3.32 -2.94
C LEU A 103 14.60 -4.03 -1.58
N THR A 104 15.72 -4.54 -1.06
CA THR A 104 15.72 -5.15 0.27
C THR A 104 15.39 -4.16 1.38
N LEU A 105 15.86 -2.91 1.29
CA LEU A 105 15.58 -1.86 2.26
C LEU A 105 14.09 -1.54 2.34
N PHE A 106 13.37 -1.59 1.21
CA PHE A 106 11.92 -1.41 1.16
C PHE A 106 11.12 -2.59 1.70
N ASP A 107 11.70 -3.79 1.69
CA ASP A 107 11.07 -4.96 2.28
C ASP A 107 11.27 -5.04 3.81
N ILE A 108 12.20 -4.26 4.38
CA ILE A 108 12.45 -4.23 5.84
C ILE A 108 11.21 -3.85 6.65
N PRO A 109 10.47 -2.75 6.36
CA PRO A 109 9.30 -2.40 7.16
C PRO A 109 8.21 -3.47 7.15
N PHE A 110 8.12 -4.28 6.09
CA PHE A 110 7.21 -5.42 6.01
C PHE A 110 7.68 -6.62 6.82
N ALA A 111 8.99 -6.83 6.93
CA ALA A 111 9.58 -7.89 7.75
C ALA A 111 9.53 -7.56 9.24
N VAL A 112 9.51 -6.26 9.59
CA VAL A 112 9.47 -5.79 10.97
C VAL A 112 8.03 -5.79 11.48
N SER A 113 7.81 -6.44 12.63
CA SER A 113 6.51 -6.39 13.32
C SER A 113 6.13 -4.94 13.67
N PRO A 114 4.85 -4.54 13.55
CA PRO A 114 4.40 -3.19 13.93
C PRO A 114 4.81 -2.78 15.34
N VAL A 115 4.84 -3.72 16.28
CA VAL A 115 5.27 -3.47 17.67
C VAL A 115 6.75 -3.12 17.73
N VAL A 116 7.59 -3.82 16.96
CA VAL A 116 9.03 -3.55 16.89
C VAL A 116 9.28 -2.22 16.16
N ALA A 117 8.53 -1.92 15.10
CA ALA A 117 8.60 -0.63 14.42
C ALA A 117 8.26 0.53 15.37
N GLY A 118 7.23 0.37 16.20
CA GLY A 118 6.88 1.32 17.26
C GLY A 118 8.00 1.48 18.29
N LEU A 119 8.61 0.38 18.74
CA LEU A 119 9.75 0.44 19.68
C LEU A 119 10.98 1.11 19.05
N MET A 120 11.32 0.79 17.81
CA MET A 120 12.41 1.47 17.07
C MET A 120 12.15 2.97 16.96
N TYR A 121 10.90 3.34 16.68
CA TYR A 121 10.49 4.73 16.62
C TYR A 121 10.67 5.44 17.98
N LEU A 122 10.19 4.81 19.06
CA LEU A 122 10.37 5.30 20.43
C LEU A 122 11.84 5.43 20.83
N LEU A 123 12.70 4.49 20.41
CA LEU A 123 14.13 4.51 20.73
C LEU A 123 14.88 5.56 19.92
N PHE A 124 14.48 5.81 18.67
CA PHE A 124 15.16 6.77 17.80
C PHE A 124 14.74 8.21 18.08
N TRP A 125 13.44 8.45 18.30
CA TRP A 125 12.86 9.77 18.60
C TRP A 125 12.67 10.05 20.09
N GLY A 126 12.97 9.10 20.97
CA GLY A 126 12.93 9.31 22.42
C GLY A 126 14.06 10.21 22.91
N VAL A 127 13.94 10.71 24.15
CA VAL A 127 14.87 11.67 24.78
C VAL A 127 16.33 11.20 24.76
N ASN A 128 16.57 9.89 24.88
CA ASN A 128 17.90 9.28 24.85
C ASN A 128 18.37 8.84 23.44
N GLY A 129 17.59 9.11 22.40
CA GLY A 129 17.90 8.74 21.03
C GLY A 129 18.90 9.68 20.36
N PRO A 130 19.58 9.25 19.27
CA PRO A 130 20.55 10.06 18.56
C PRO A 130 19.96 11.37 17.98
N ALA A 131 18.65 11.39 17.70
CA ALA A 131 17.92 12.59 17.27
C ALA A 131 17.19 13.32 18.42
N GLY A 132 16.94 12.64 19.54
CA GLY A 132 16.15 13.14 20.67
C GLY A 132 16.78 14.37 21.34
N GLY A 133 18.09 14.33 21.57
CA GLY A 133 18.79 15.46 22.21
C GLY A 133 18.80 16.75 21.38
N TRP A 134 18.81 16.65 20.04
CA TRP A 134 18.74 17.83 19.16
C TRP A 134 17.31 18.38 19.04
N LEU A 135 16.30 17.49 19.05
CA LEU A 135 14.88 17.83 19.02
C LEU A 135 14.39 18.48 20.32
N ASP A 136 14.87 17.99 21.46
CA ASP A 136 14.59 18.54 22.78
C ASP A 136 15.19 19.95 22.91
N ALA A 137 16.42 20.16 22.40
CA ALA A 137 17.05 21.47 22.32
C ALA A 137 16.27 22.49 21.47
N HIS A 138 15.46 22.04 20.51
CA HIS A 138 14.59 22.89 19.68
C HIS A 138 13.12 22.90 20.14
N ASN A 139 12.79 22.30 21.29
CA ASN A 139 11.41 22.14 21.80
C ASN A 139 10.44 21.47 20.81
N ILE A 140 10.94 20.66 19.86
CA ILE A 140 10.10 19.96 18.90
C ILE A 140 9.75 18.58 19.48
N GLN A 141 8.58 18.49 20.09
CA GLN A 141 8.04 17.22 20.55
C GLN A 141 7.53 16.41 19.35
N ILE A 142 8.33 15.46 18.87
CA ILE A 142 7.91 14.51 17.83
C ILE A 142 7.26 13.26 18.46
N MET A 143 7.70 12.88 19.67
CA MET A 143 7.17 11.74 20.40
C MET A 143 5.72 12.02 20.82
N PHE A 144 4.78 11.14 20.45
CA PHE A 144 3.34 11.26 20.73
C PHE A 144 2.64 12.51 20.16
N ALA A 145 3.25 13.21 19.22
CA ALA A 145 2.66 14.36 18.54
C ALA A 145 2.21 14.03 17.12
N TRP A 146 1.36 14.88 16.53
CA TRP A 146 0.88 14.72 15.16
C TRP A 146 1.99 14.58 14.10
N PRO A 147 3.16 15.27 14.19
CA PRO A 147 4.23 15.08 13.20
C PRO A 147 4.85 13.69 13.31
N GLY A 148 4.91 13.14 14.52
CA GLY A 148 5.44 11.82 14.74
C GLY A 148 4.55 10.72 14.18
N MET A 149 3.23 10.88 14.33
CA MET A 149 2.25 10.02 13.68
C MET A 149 2.41 10.03 12.15
N VAL A 150 2.58 11.20 11.53
CA VAL A 150 2.83 11.31 10.08
C VAL A 150 4.11 10.55 9.68
N LEU A 151 5.22 10.77 10.38
CA LEU A 151 6.50 10.13 10.08
C LEU A 151 6.44 8.60 10.22
N ALA A 152 5.87 8.11 11.33
CA ALA A 152 5.70 6.68 11.56
C ALA A 152 4.81 6.04 10.48
N THR A 153 3.72 6.72 10.13
CA THR A 153 2.80 6.23 9.09
C THR A 153 3.49 6.21 7.73
N VAL A 154 4.21 7.26 7.33
CA VAL A 154 5.02 7.30 6.09
C VAL A 154 6.01 6.14 6.04
N PHE A 155 6.74 5.89 7.13
CA PHE A 155 7.71 4.80 7.19
C PHE A 155 7.08 3.42 6.93
N VAL A 156 5.94 3.13 7.57
CA VAL A 156 5.24 1.85 7.42
C VAL A 156 4.55 1.72 6.06
N THR A 157 4.06 2.83 5.50
CA THR A 157 3.19 2.81 4.32
C THR A 157 3.91 3.07 2.99
N CYS A 158 5.12 3.67 3.02
CA CYS A 158 5.97 3.89 1.85
C CYS A 158 6.17 2.65 0.95
N PRO A 159 6.48 1.45 1.48
CA PRO A 159 6.80 0.31 0.61
C PRO A 159 5.58 -0.27 -0.12
N PHE A 160 4.34 0.08 0.27
CA PHE A 160 3.12 -0.36 -0.41
C PHE A 160 3.04 0.19 -1.84
N VAL A 161 3.30 1.50 -2.02
CA VAL A 161 3.27 2.14 -3.34
C VAL A 161 4.34 1.52 -4.25
N VAL A 162 5.55 1.30 -3.72
CA VAL A 162 6.65 0.71 -4.48
C VAL A 162 6.32 -0.72 -4.92
N ARG A 163 5.80 -1.55 -4.01
CA ARG A 163 5.44 -2.95 -4.32
C ARG A 163 4.29 -3.09 -5.31
N GLU A 164 3.38 -2.12 -5.37
CA GLU A 164 2.32 -2.11 -6.37
C GLU A 164 2.84 -1.64 -7.75
N LEU A 165 3.66 -0.59 -7.77
CA LEU A 165 4.13 0.01 -9.01
C LEU A 165 5.20 -0.80 -9.72
N VAL A 166 6.20 -1.32 -8.99
CA VAL A 166 7.33 -2.06 -9.57
C VAL A 166 6.92 -3.22 -10.48
N PRO A 167 6.05 -4.17 -10.06
CA PRO A 167 5.66 -5.28 -10.93
C PRO A 167 4.88 -4.81 -12.16
N VAL A 168 4.02 -3.79 -12.00
CA VAL A 168 3.26 -3.23 -13.12
C VAL A 168 4.21 -2.59 -14.14
N MET A 169 5.15 -1.77 -13.69
CA MET A 169 6.12 -1.11 -14.57
C MET A 169 7.05 -2.11 -15.28
N LEU A 170 7.41 -3.21 -14.62
CA LEU A 170 8.19 -4.29 -15.24
C LEU A 170 7.37 -5.04 -16.30
N SER A 171 6.07 -5.26 -16.05
CA SER A 171 5.19 -5.97 -16.98
C SER A 171 4.85 -5.17 -18.24
N GLN A 172 4.81 -3.83 -18.16
CA GLN A 172 4.53 -2.94 -19.29
C GLN A 172 5.69 -2.86 -20.31
N GLY A 173 6.89 -3.32 -19.94
CA GLY A 173 8.07 -3.28 -20.81
C GLY A 173 8.71 -1.89 -20.94
N SER A 174 9.69 -1.77 -21.84
CA SER A 174 10.48 -0.53 -22.08
C SER A 174 10.27 0.09 -23.46
N HIS A 175 9.45 -0.51 -24.33
CA HIS A 175 9.31 -0.08 -25.72
C HIS A 175 8.87 1.38 -25.90
N GLU A 176 7.92 1.84 -25.09
CA GLU A 176 7.45 3.24 -25.16
C GLU A 176 8.52 4.23 -24.65
N ASP A 177 9.32 3.81 -23.67
CA ASP A 177 10.39 4.63 -23.12
C ASP A 177 11.58 4.71 -24.08
N GLU A 178 11.91 3.61 -24.76
CA GLU A 178 12.92 3.58 -25.84
C GLU A 178 12.51 4.48 -27.02
N ALA A 179 11.24 4.42 -27.44
CA ALA A 179 10.71 5.29 -28.48
C ALA A 179 10.79 6.78 -28.08
N ALA A 180 10.49 7.11 -26.82
CA ALA A 180 10.61 8.47 -26.31
C ALA A 180 12.07 8.98 -26.31
N VAL A 181 13.03 8.12 -25.96
CA VAL A 181 14.47 8.46 -26.02
C VAL A 181 14.92 8.69 -27.46
N LEU A 182 14.47 7.86 -28.42
CA LEU A 182 14.77 8.03 -29.85
C LEU A 182 14.21 9.34 -30.40
N LEU A 183 13.08 9.81 -29.88
CA LEU A 183 12.49 11.12 -30.21
C LEU A 183 13.15 12.30 -29.49
N GLY A 184 14.23 12.06 -28.73
CA GLY A 184 14.99 13.10 -28.03
C GLY A 184 14.37 13.58 -26.71
N ALA A 185 13.44 12.81 -26.12
CA ALA A 185 12.86 13.18 -24.83
C ALA A 185 13.90 13.07 -23.69
N SER A 186 13.95 14.08 -22.83
CA SER A 186 14.73 14.01 -21.58
C SER A 186 14.06 13.05 -20.58
N GLY A 187 14.83 12.49 -19.63
CA GLY A 187 14.31 11.52 -18.65
C GLY A 187 13.12 12.05 -17.82
N TRP A 188 13.11 13.34 -17.48
CA TRP A 188 11.96 13.96 -16.79
C TRP A 188 10.73 14.10 -17.69
N GLN A 189 10.95 14.38 -18.99
CA GLN A 189 9.87 14.47 -19.97
C GLN A 189 9.27 13.09 -20.26
N MET A 190 10.09 12.05 -20.34
CA MET A 190 9.65 10.65 -20.41
C MET A 190 8.79 10.30 -19.18
N PHE A 191 9.30 10.55 -17.97
CA PHE A 191 8.57 10.26 -16.73
C PHE A 191 7.19 10.90 -16.70
N ARG A 192 7.11 12.22 -16.96
CA ARG A 192 5.85 12.96 -16.84
C ARG A 192 4.87 12.70 -17.99
N ARG A 193 5.34 12.47 -19.22
CA ARG A 193 4.47 12.35 -20.41
C ARG A 193 4.16 10.93 -20.84
N VAL A 194 5.02 9.96 -20.50
CA VAL A 194 4.89 8.57 -20.93
C VAL A 194 4.63 7.67 -19.73
N THR A 195 5.54 7.68 -18.75
CA THR A 195 5.47 6.74 -17.62
C THR A 195 4.29 7.02 -16.69
N LEU A 196 4.12 8.26 -16.22
CA LEU A 196 3.08 8.67 -15.28
C LEU A 196 1.63 8.35 -15.76
N PRO A 197 1.23 8.67 -17.01
CA PRO A 197 -0.11 8.31 -17.49
C PRO A 197 -0.33 6.80 -17.65
N ASN A 198 0.70 6.03 -17.96
CA ASN A 198 0.60 4.57 -18.08
C ASN A 198 0.44 3.86 -16.74
N ILE A 199 1.06 4.38 -15.68
CA ILE A 199 0.97 3.80 -14.33
C ILE A 199 -0.22 4.34 -13.53
N ARG A 200 -1.09 5.20 -14.10
CA ARG A 200 -2.19 5.85 -13.36
C ARG A 200 -3.11 4.88 -12.62
N TRP A 201 -3.39 3.71 -13.20
CA TRP A 201 -4.25 2.71 -12.58
C TRP A 201 -3.55 2.02 -11.42
N ALA A 202 -2.28 1.65 -11.60
CA ALA A 202 -1.47 1.10 -10.52
C ALA A 202 -1.23 2.11 -9.39
N LEU A 203 -1.09 3.41 -9.73
CA LEU A 203 -1.03 4.48 -8.74
C LEU A 203 -2.32 4.58 -7.93
N LEU A 204 -3.49 4.51 -8.58
CA LEU A 204 -4.78 4.51 -7.87
C LEU A 204 -4.90 3.32 -6.92
N TYR A 205 -4.52 2.11 -7.34
CA TYR A 205 -4.48 0.95 -6.45
C TYR A 205 -3.51 1.15 -5.28
N GLY A 206 -2.30 1.68 -5.55
CA GLY A 206 -1.32 2.02 -4.53
C GLY A 206 -1.87 3.04 -3.52
N ILE A 207 -2.56 4.08 -3.98
CA ILE A 207 -3.21 5.09 -3.12
C ILE A 207 -4.24 4.43 -2.21
N VAL A 208 -5.11 3.57 -2.75
CA VAL A 208 -6.15 2.90 -1.97
C VAL A 208 -5.54 2.00 -0.89
N LEU A 209 -4.50 1.23 -1.24
CA LEU A 209 -3.79 0.35 -0.30
C LEU A 209 -3.06 1.15 0.79
N THR A 210 -2.35 2.21 0.40
CA THR A 210 -1.65 3.11 1.33
C THR A 210 -2.62 3.82 2.27
N ASN A 211 -3.78 4.26 1.77
CA ASN A 211 -4.79 4.89 2.60
C ASN A 211 -5.45 3.89 3.57
N ALA A 212 -5.77 2.69 3.09
CA ALA A 212 -6.30 1.62 3.94
C ALA A 212 -5.34 1.29 5.10
N ARG A 213 -4.03 1.28 4.83
CA ARG A 213 -3.01 1.03 5.85
C ARG A 213 -2.68 2.24 6.74
N ALA A 214 -2.89 3.46 6.26
CA ALA A 214 -2.73 4.65 7.08
C ALA A 214 -3.85 4.78 8.12
N ILE A 215 -5.05 4.28 7.80
CA ILE A 215 -6.23 4.34 8.68
C ILE A 215 -6.26 3.17 9.68
N GLY A 216 -5.82 1.97 9.28
CA GLY A 216 -5.87 0.75 10.09
C GLY A 216 -4.51 0.28 10.58
#